data_AF-A0A7X7PXP3-F1
#
_entry.id   AF-A0A7X7PXP3-F1
#
_cell.length_a   1.000
_cell.length_b   1.000
_cell.length_c   1.000
_cell.angle_alpha   90.00
_cell.angle_beta   90.00
_cell.angle_gamma   90.00
#
_symmetry.space_group_name_H-M   'P 1'
#
loop_
_entity.id
_entity.type
_entity.pdbx_description
1 polymer ?
#
loop_
_entity_poly.entity_id
_entity_poly.type
_entity_poly.pdbx_seq_one_letter_code
_entity_poly.pdbx_strand_id
1 'polypeptide(L)'
;PQHARWLAPAEKEWIADELERQAPQSPKRADRGAFASVVMDVRTWLAAIIWCSTLIGANGLIFWLPQVIKEMSTLNDLAIGVLSALPWVGVAIGMVANSWHSDLKQERYRHLGIALAVGTIALFLASLVSHGAVALFLLFLGGVGLGGAQGVFWSIPTAFLQRSVAAAGITLINLVGNLGSLLGPYIIGLIRARSDSFAEPIWFVAAVMASGAILISLLHVSERRLTRGH
;
A
#
# COMPACT_ATOMS: atom_id res chain seq x y z
N PRO A 1 0.28 -15.71 -27.95
CA PRO A 1 0.13 -15.27 -29.37
C PRO A 1 -0.44 -16.35 -30.31
N GLN A 2 0.08 -17.59 -30.26
CA GLN A 2 -0.26 -18.64 -31.24
C GLN A 2 -1.74 -19.09 -31.21
N HIS A 3 -2.45 -18.90 -30.09
CA HIS A 3 -3.86 -19.27 -29.94
C HIS A 3 -4.86 -18.13 -30.22
N ALA A 4 -4.39 -16.93 -30.59
CA ALA A 4 -5.26 -15.80 -30.87
C ALA A 4 -5.85 -15.89 -32.29
N ARG A 5 -7.16 -16.08 -32.41
CA ARG A 5 -7.84 -16.19 -33.71
C ARG A 5 -8.06 -14.85 -34.43
N TRP A 6 -7.90 -13.74 -33.73
CA TRP A 6 -8.20 -12.38 -34.22
C TRP A 6 -6.99 -11.65 -34.83
N LEU A 7 -5.78 -12.21 -34.72
CA LEU A 7 -4.55 -11.63 -35.26
C LEU A 7 -4.26 -12.18 -36.66
N ALA A 8 -3.88 -11.30 -37.59
CA ALA A 8 -3.39 -11.71 -38.90
C ALA A 8 -2.07 -12.50 -38.78
N PRO A 9 -1.74 -13.38 -39.74
CA PRO A 9 -0.52 -14.20 -39.67
C PRO A 9 0.77 -13.38 -39.48
N ALA A 10 0.89 -12.25 -40.19
CA ALA A 10 2.04 -11.35 -40.07
C ALA A 10 2.14 -10.65 -38.70
N GLU A 11 1.01 -10.32 -38.06
CA GLU A 11 1.01 -9.73 -36.72
C GLU A 11 1.37 -10.75 -35.65
N LYS A 12 1.00 -12.02 -35.84
CA LYS A 12 1.42 -13.11 -34.93
C LYS A 12 2.92 -13.33 -34.98
N GLU A 13 3.49 -13.30 -36.17
CA GLU A 13 4.91 -13.46 -36.42
C GLU A 13 5.69 -12.28 -35.86
N TRP A 14 5.23 -11.05 -36.11
CA TRP A 14 5.79 -9.84 -35.50
C TRP A 14 5.72 -9.86 -33.96
N ILE A 15 4.58 -10.25 -33.37
CA ILE A 15 4.45 -10.37 -31.91
C ILE A 15 5.34 -11.49 -31.36
N ALA A 16 5.51 -12.60 -32.09
CA ALA A 16 6.38 -13.69 -31.68
C ALA A 16 7.85 -13.27 -31.69
N ASP A 17 8.30 -12.61 -32.76
CA ASP A 17 9.64 -12.05 -32.88
C ASP A 17 9.90 -10.99 -31.80
N GLU A 18 8.94 -10.09 -31.56
CA GLU A 18 9.08 -9.07 -30.53
C GLU A 18 9.08 -9.69 -29.12
N LEU A 19 8.30 -10.76 -28.89
CA LEU A 19 8.35 -11.53 -27.63
C LEU A 19 9.65 -12.29 -27.44
N GLU A 20 10.26 -12.83 -28.50
CA GLU A 20 11.59 -13.44 -28.44
C GLU A 20 12.68 -12.38 -28.23
N ARG A 21 12.53 -11.22 -28.86
CA ARG A 21 13.44 -10.08 -28.70
C ARG A 21 13.34 -9.45 -27.31
N GLN A 22 12.16 -9.48 -26.70
CA GLN A 22 11.90 -9.08 -25.32
C GLN A 22 12.01 -10.23 -24.31
N ALA A 23 12.22 -11.47 -24.78
CA ALA A 23 12.34 -12.62 -23.90
C ALA A 23 13.54 -12.37 -23.00
N PRO A 24 13.39 -12.52 -21.66
CA PRO A 24 14.53 -12.45 -20.78
C PRO A 24 15.56 -13.47 -21.26
N GLN A 25 16.79 -13.04 -21.52
CA GLN A 25 17.90 -13.98 -21.67
C GLN A 25 17.81 -14.96 -20.50
N SER A 26 17.74 -16.26 -20.80
CA SER A 26 17.58 -17.40 -19.87
C SER A 26 17.91 -17.03 -18.43
N PRO A 27 17.06 -17.35 -17.43
CA PRO A 27 17.25 -16.89 -16.05
C PRO A 27 18.68 -17.22 -15.61
N LYS A 28 19.57 -16.21 -15.67
CA LYS A 28 20.93 -16.37 -15.19
C LYS A 28 20.75 -16.70 -13.71
N ARG A 29 21.15 -17.92 -13.35
CA ARG A 29 21.14 -18.47 -11.99
C ARG A 29 21.23 -17.32 -10.99
N ALA A 30 20.22 -17.16 -10.13
CA ALA A 30 20.07 -16.03 -9.22
C ALA A 30 21.44 -15.58 -8.69
N ASP A 31 21.96 -14.50 -9.27
CA ASP A 31 23.32 -14.08 -9.01
C ASP A 31 23.34 -13.55 -7.59
N ARG A 32 24.11 -14.19 -6.70
CA ARG A 32 24.17 -13.79 -5.28
C ARG A 32 24.57 -12.32 -5.16
N GLY A 33 25.39 -11.81 -6.08
CA GLY A 33 25.75 -10.39 -6.14
C GLY A 33 24.56 -9.48 -6.47
N ALA A 34 23.63 -9.94 -7.32
CA ALA A 34 22.44 -9.21 -7.72
C ALA A 34 21.36 -9.19 -6.61
N PHE A 35 21.27 -10.25 -5.80
CA PHE A 35 20.42 -10.21 -4.60
C PHE A 35 21.04 -9.33 -3.50
N ALA A 36 22.35 -9.42 -3.30
CA ALA A 36 23.06 -8.58 -2.33
C ALA A 36 22.90 -7.09 -2.64
N SER A 37 22.94 -6.68 -3.92
CA SER A 37 22.74 -5.27 -4.30
C SER A 37 21.35 -4.73 -3.94
N VAL A 38 20.30 -5.57 -4.03
CA VAL A 38 18.94 -5.20 -3.60
C VAL A 38 18.87 -5.03 -2.09
N VAL A 39 19.45 -5.96 -1.34
CA VAL A 39 19.47 -5.94 0.13
C VAL A 39 20.33 -4.79 0.66
N MET A 40 21.34 -4.36 -0.08
CA MET A 40 22.17 -3.21 0.27
C MET A 40 21.56 -1.86 -0.16
N ASP A 41 20.52 -1.85 -1.01
CA ASP A 41 19.85 -0.60 -1.42
C ASP A 41 18.88 -0.11 -0.34
N VAL A 42 19.22 1.02 0.27
CA VAL A 42 18.38 1.69 1.29
C VAL A 42 16.99 2.03 0.77
N ARG A 43 16.83 2.32 -0.53
CA ARG A 43 15.53 2.67 -1.12
C ARG A 43 14.58 1.48 -1.14
N THR A 44 15.12 0.27 -1.32
CA THR A 44 14.33 -0.96 -1.23
C THR A 44 13.78 -1.17 0.18
N TRP A 45 14.58 -0.93 1.22
CA TRP A 45 14.12 -1.02 2.61
C TRP A 45 13.11 0.07 2.97
N LEU A 46 13.32 1.30 2.51
CA LEU A 46 12.34 2.38 2.68
C LEU A 46 11.01 2.02 2.02
N ALA A 47 11.04 1.53 0.78
CA ALA A 47 9.84 1.06 0.09
C ALA A 47 9.19 -0.12 0.83
N ALA A 48 9.97 -1.06 1.36
CA ALA A 48 9.49 -2.19 2.13
C ALA A 48 8.78 -1.76 3.43
N ILE A 49 9.34 -0.80 4.16
CA ILE A 49 8.73 -0.25 5.39
C ILE A 49 7.46 0.55 5.06
N ILE A 50 7.48 1.34 3.98
CA ILE A 50 6.29 2.07 3.53
C ILE A 50 5.17 1.08 3.15
N TRP A 51 5.48 0.03 2.40
CA TRP A 51 4.52 -1.03 2.06
C TRP A 51 4.00 -1.76 3.30
N CYS A 52 4.88 -2.08 4.24
CA CYS A 52 4.52 -2.64 5.54
C CYS A 52 3.53 -1.74 6.28
N SER A 53 3.72 -0.42 6.26
CA SER A 53 2.79 0.52 6.90
C SER A 53 1.39 0.48 6.29
N THR A 54 1.27 0.31 4.96
CA THR A 54 -0.04 0.21 4.31
C THR A 54 -0.72 -1.13 4.62
N LEU A 55 0.03 -2.22 4.67
CA LEU A 55 -0.52 -3.54 5.00
C LEU A 55 -0.93 -3.65 6.46
N ILE A 56 -0.17 -3.06 7.39
CA ILE A 56 -0.58 -2.95 8.80
C ILE A 56 -1.86 -2.13 8.91
N GLY A 57 -1.96 -1.00 8.20
CA GLY A 57 -3.17 -0.17 8.22
C GLY A 57 -4.40 -0.90 7.69
N ALA A 58 -4.27 -1.61 6.57
CA ALA A 58 -5.35 -2.40 5.98
C ALA A 58 -5.82 -3.52 6.91
N ASN A 59 -4.89 -4.34 7.38
CA ASN A 59 -5.23 -5.48 8.22
C ASN A 59 -5.72 -5.06 9.60
N GLY A 60 -5.18 -3.98 10.16
CA GLY A 60 -5.74 -3.36 11.36
C GLY A 60 -7.23 -3.11 11.16
N LEU A 61 -7.59 -2.25 10.19
CA LEU A 61 -8.99 -1.90 9.92
C LEU A 61 -9.90 -3.13 9.74
N ILE A 62 -9.43 -4.20 9.09
CA ILE A 62 -10.19 -5.44 8.90
C ILE A 62 -10.59 -6.09 10.22
N PHE A 63 -9.63 -6.30 11.11
CA PHE A 63 -9.82 -7.18 12.25
C PHE A 63 -10.59 -6.51 13.39
N TRP A 64 -10.42 -5.21 13.61
CA TRP A 64 -11.00 -4.54 14.78
C TRP A 64 -12.25 -3.71 14.46
N LEU A 65 -12.46 -3.31 13.21
CA LEU A 65 -13.57 -2.40 12.88
C LEU A 65 -14.97 -3.00 13.15
N PRO A 66 -15.27 -4.27 12.80
CA PRO A 66 -16.57 -4.85 13.10
C PRO A 66 -16.86 -4.88 14.59
N GLN A 67 -15.84 -5.18 15.40
CA GLN A 67 -15.93 -5.18 16.86
C GLN A 67 -16.19 -3.76 17.38
N VAL A 68 -15.44 -2.75 16.90
CA VAL A 68 -15.66 -1.35 17.25
C VAL A 68 -17.10 -0.90 16.95
N ILE A 69 -17.62 -1.20 15.76
CA ILE A 69 -18.98 -0.84 15.38
C ILE A 69 -20.02 -1.58 16.25
N LYS A 70 -19.78 -2.86 16.55
CA LYS A 70 -20.66 -3.67 17.40
C LYS A 70 -20.75 -3.14 18.82
N GLU A 71 -19.65 -2.65 19.38
CA GLU A 71 -19.61 -2.14 20.74
C GLU A 71 -20.14 -0.71 20.85
N MET A 72 -20.01 0.08 19.78
CA MET A 72 -20.53 1.46 19.70
C MET A 72 -22.01 1.55 19.31
N SER A 73 -22.67 0.44 18.99
CA SER A 73 -24.03 0.46 18.47
C SER A 73 -24.87 -0.72 18.92
N THR A 74 -26.18 -0.52 19.02
CA THR A 74 -27.15 -1.61 19.26
C THR A 74 -27.64 -2.21 17.94
N LEU A 75 -26.83 -2.12 16.88
CA LEU A 75 -27.20 -2.58 15.54
C LEU A 75 -27.15 -4.10 15.44
N ASN A 76 -27.92 -4.66 14.52
CA ASN A 76 -27.85 -6.09 14.21
C ASN A 76 -26.56 -6.44 13.44
N ASP A 77 -26.20 -7.72 13.44
CA ASP A 77 -24.96 -8.19 12.80
C ASP A 77 -24.90 -7.87 11.29
N LEU A 78 -26.06 -7.81 10.61
CA LEU A 78 -26.13 -7.43 9.19
C LEU A 78 -25.72 -5.97 8.98
N ALA A 79 -26.24 -5.04 9.77
CA ALA A 79 -25.89 -3.63 9.69
C ALA A 79 -24.42 -3.39 10.06
N ILE A 80 -23.89 -4.11 11.06
CA ILE A 80 -22.46 -4.09 11.39
C ILE A 80 -21.62 -4.54 10.19
N GLY A 81 -22.02 -5.61 9.50
CA GLY A 81 -21.36 -6.11 8.30
C GLY A 81 -21.33 -5.07 7.17
N VAL A 82 -22.47 -4.43 6.89
CA VAL A 82 -22.58 -3.38 5.85
C VAL A 82 -21.71 -2.18 6.20
N LEU A 83 -21.73 -1.71 7.45
CA LEU A 83 -20.91 -0.59 7.89
C LEU A 83 -19.41 -0.92 7.88
N SER A 84 -19.05 -2.17 8.18
CA SER A 84 -17.66 -2.65 8.10
C SER A 84 -17.16 -2.74 6.65
N ALA A 85 -18.05 -2.86 5.68
CA ALA A 85 -17.70 -2.82 4.26
C ALA A 85 -17.41 -1.40 3.74
N LEU A 86 -17.89 -0.36 4.43
CA LEU A 86 -17.82 1.02 3.96
C LEU A 86 -16.38 1.52 3.72
N PRO A 87 -15.40 1.30 4.61
CA PRO A 87 -14.03 1.74 4.35
C PRO A 87 -13.39 1.05 3.15
N TRP A 88 -13.80 -0.17 2.82
CA TRP A 88 -13.31 -0.88 1.65
C TRP A 88 -13.79 -0.30 0.34
N VAL A 89 -15.01 0.23 0.31
CA VAL A 89 -15.47 1.07 -0.80
C VAL A 89 -14.57 2.30 -0.92
N GLY A 90 -14.23 2.92 0.22
CA GLY A 90 -13.25 4.00 0.28
C GLY A 90 -11.90 3.60 -0.31
N VAL A 91 -11.37 2.43 0.06
CA VAL A 91 -10.11 1.88 -0.50
C VAL A 91 -10.18 1.76 -2.01
N ALA A 92 -11.25 1.17 -2.55
CA ALA A 92 -11.40 1.02 -4.00
C ALA A 92 -11.43 2.39 -4.71
N ILE A 93 -12.20 3.34 -4.19
CA ILE A 93 -12.29 4.71 -4.75
C ILE A 93 -10.94 5.40 -4.68
N GLY A 94 -10.28 5.39 -3.52
CA GLY A 94 -8.98 6.01 -3.32
C GLY A 94 -7.93 5.43 -4.25
N MET A 95 -7.88 4.11 -4.37
CA MET A 95 -6.96 3.40 -5.26
C MET A 95 -7.13 3.86 -6.71
N VAL A 96 -8.35 3.84 -7.24
CA VAL A 96 -8.59 4.23 -8.64
C VAL A 96 -8.34 5.73 -8.85
N ALA A 97 -8.92 6.58 -8.01
CA ALA A 97 -8.85 8.04 -8.19
C ALA A 97 -7.41 8.56 -8.03
N ASN A 98 -6.69 8.11 -7.01
CA ASN A 98 -5.34 8.58 -6.76
C ASN A 98 -4.34 8.02 -7.77
N SER A 99 -4.48 6.75 -8.20
CA SER A 99 -3.65 6.20 -9.28
C SER A 99 -3.85 6.95 -10.58
N TRP A 100 -5.11 7.18 -10.97
CA TRP A 100 -5.40 7.92 -12.20
C TRP A 100 -4.85 9.34 -12.17
N HIS A 101 -5.07 10.08 -11.09
CA HIS A 101 -4.55 11.45 -10.96
C HIS A 101 -3.01 11.48 -10.85
N SER A 102 -2.40 10.51 -10.17
CA SER A 102 -0.95 10.34 -10.11
C SER A 102 -0.36 10.10 -11.49
N ASP A 103 -1.00 9.29 -12.33
CA ASP A 103 -0.56 9.02 -13.69
C ASP A 103 -0.67 10.26 -14.59
N LEU A 104 -1.71 11.08 -14.41
CA LEU A 104 -1.85 12.34 -15.15
C LEU A 104 -0.78 13.37 -14.76
N LYS A 105 -0.40 13.44 -13.49
CA LYS A 105 0.55 14.43 -12.96
C LYS A 105 2.00 13.96 -12.92
N GLN A 106 2.23 12.64 -13.00
CA GLN A 106 3.53 11.98 -12.81
C GLN A 106 4.22 12.32 -11.46
N GLU A 107 3.47 12.79 -10.45
CA GLU A 107 3.98 13.17 -9.13
C GLU A 107 3.80 12.07 -8.07
N ARG A 108 4.25 10.85 -8.38
CA ARG A 108 3.96 9.61 -7.61
C ARG A 108 4.27 9.72 -6.11
N TYR A 109 5.43 10.27 -5.76
CA TYR A 109 5.86 10.45 -4.36
C TYR A 109 4.90 11.35 -3.55
N ARG A 110 4.42 12.44 -4.16
CA ARG A 110 3.48 13.37 -3.51
C ARG A 110 2.11 12.71 -3.32
N HIS A 111 1.63 12.01 -4.34
CA HIS A 111 0.35 11.31 -4.28
C HIS A 111 0.34 10.22 -3.21
N LEU A 112 1.43 9.46 -3.08
CA LEU A 112 1.58 8.47 -2.01
C LEU A 112 1.62 9.14 -0.62
N GLY A 113 2.44 10.17 -0.44
CA GLY A 113 2.54 10.88 0.84
C GLY A 113 1.25 11.55 1.29
N ILE A 114 0.56 12.23 0.37
CA ILE A 114 -0.74 12.87 0.66
C ILE A 114 -1.78 11.82 1.02
N ALA A 115 -1.86 10.71 0.28
CA ALA A 115 -2.84 9.66 0.57
C ALA A 115 -2.60 9.02 1.95
N LEU A 116 -1.34 8.75 2.32
CA LEU A 116 -1.00 8.27 3.67
C LEU A 116 -1.35 9.30 4.75
N ALA A 117 -1.11 10.59 4.51
CA ALA A 117 -1.47 11.66 5.44
C ALA A 117 -2.98 11.79 5.61
N VAL A 118 -3.76 11.75 4.52
CA VAL A 118 -5.23 11.75 4.56
C VAL A 118 -5.74 10.56 5.36
N GLY A 119 -5.21 9.36 5.10
CA GLY A 119 -5.58 8.16 5.84
C GLY A 119 -5.27 8.28 7.33
N THR A 120 -4.06 8.75 7.66
CA THR A 120 -3.61 8.99 9.04
C THR A 120 -4.52 9.96 9.79
N ILE A 121 -4.78 11.13 9.20
CA ILE A 121 -5.58 12.18 9.82
C ILE A 121 -7.02 11.71 10.00
N ALA A 122 -7.60 11.06 8.99
CA ALA A 122 -8.97 10.58 9.05
C ALA A 122 -9.15 9.50 10.12
N LEU A 123 -8.23 8.54 10.22
CA LEU A 123 -8.26 7.52 11.28
C LEU A 123 -8.05 8.12 12.67
N PHE A 124 -7.11 9.05 12.82
CA PHE A 124 -6.90 9.73 14.08
C PHE A 124 -8.16 10.51 14.52
N LEU A 125 -8.77 11.28 13.62
CA LEU A 125 -10.02 12.00 13.92
C LEU A 125 -11.18 11.05 14.22
N ALA A 126 -11.28 9.90 13.51
CA ALA A 126 -12.31 8.90 13.77
C ALA A 126 -12.21 8.38 15.22
N SER A 127 -10.99 8.23 15.75
CA SER A 127 -10.76 7.80 17.14
C SER A 127 -11.29 8.79 18.18
N LEU A 128 -11.30 10.09 17.87
CA LEU A 128 -11.74 11.16 18.79
C LEU A 128 -13.25 11.33 18.84
N VAL A 129 -13.94 11.05 17.72
CA VAL A 129 -15.40 11.18 17.63
C VAL A 129 -16.10 9.94 18.18
N SER A 130 -15.50 8.76 18.00
CA SER A 130 -15.85 7.50 18.67
C SER A 130 -17.28 6.97 18.49
N HIS A 131 -18.20 7.64 17.77
CA HIS A 131 -19.55 7.13 17.43
C HIS A 131 -20.26 7.94 16.33
N GLY A 132 -21.28 7.34 15.71
CA GLY A 132 -22.19 8.00 14.78
C GLY A 132 -21.69 8.14 13.34
N ALA A 133 -22.46 8.87 12.52
CA ALA A 133 -22.22 9.03 11.09
C ALA A 133 -20.88 9.71 10.77
N VAL A 134 -20.40 10.61 11.63
CA VAL A 134 -19.12 11.29 11.45
C VAL A 134 -17.95 10.32 11.57
N ALA A 135 -17.97 9.42 12.56
CA ALA A 135 -16.93 8.39 12.70
C ALA A 135 -16.90 7.46 11.48
N LEU A 136 -18.07 7.05 10.97
CA LEU A 136 -18.18 6.22 9.76
C LEU A 136 -17.65 6.94 8.51
N PHE A 137 -17.95 8.23 8.35
CA PHE A 137 -17.41 9.03 7.26
C PHE A 137 -15.89 9.18 7.33
N LEU A 138 -15.35 9.40 8.53
CA LEU A 138 -13.90 9.48 8.74
C LEU A 138 -13.20 8.13 8.48
N LEU A 139 -13.83 7.01 8.85
CA LEU A 139 -13.32 5.68 8.49
C LEU A 139 -13.34 5.43 6.98
N PHE A 140 -14.41 5.87 6.29
CA PHE A 140 -14.46 5.85 4.83
C PHE A 140 -13.31 6.66 4.23
N LEU A 141 -13.08 7.89 4.72
CA LEU A 141 -11.98 8.74 4.27
C LEU A 141 -10.60 8.13 4.60
N GLY A 142 -10.48 7.43 5.72
CA GLY A 142 -9.33 6.61 6.09
C GLY A 142 -9.05 5.54 5.03
N GLY A 143 -10.10 4.82 4.62
CA GLY A 143 -10.06 3.88 3.50
C GLY A 143 -9.62 4.51 2.20
N VAL A 144 -10.15 5.69 1.84
CA VAL A 144 -9.73 6.46 0.65
C VAL A 144 -8.23 6.77 0.69
N GLY A 145 -7.71 7.26 1.81
CA GLY A 145 -6.29 7.52 1.97
C GLY A 145 -5.43 6.26 1.84
N LEU A 146 -5.86 5.17 2.48
CA LEU A 146 -5.16 3.88 2.42
C LEU A 146 -5.12 3.30 1.01
N GLY A 147 -6.27 3.24 0.34
CA GLY A 147 -6.37 2.75 -1.03
C GLY A 147 -5.60 3.61 -2.01
N GLY A 148 -5.67 4.94 -1.84
CA GLY A 148 -4.89 5.87 -2.66
C GLY A 148 -3.38 5.67 -2.51
N ALA A 149 -2.91 5.36 -1.30
CA ALA A 149 -1.52 5.00 -1.08
C ALA A 149 -1.16 3.68 -1.78
N GLN A 150 -1.98 2.63 -1.60
CA GLN A 150 -1.74 1.32 -2.21
C GLN A 150 -1.73 1.37 -3.75
N GLY A 151 -2.64 2.16 -4.35
CA GLY A 151 -2.76 2.29 -5.79
C GLY A 151 -1.52 2.90 -6.45
N VAL A 152 -0.90 3.88 -5.81
CA VAL A 152 0.26 4.60 -6.36
C VAL A 152 1.58 3.92 -5.97
N PHE A 153 1.63 3.19 -4.85
CA PHE A 153 2.86 2.68 -4.26
C PHE A 153 3.78 1.96 -5.26
N TRP A 154 3.25 1.01 -6.03
CA TRP A 154 4.07 0.16 -6.91
C TRP A 154 4.70 0.91 -8.10
N SER A 155 4.24 2.11 -8.41
CA SER A 155 4.84 2.97 -9.45
C SER A 155 6.22 3.56 -9.04
N ILE A 156 6.58 3.49 -7.76
CA ILE A 156 7.82 4.04 -7.20
C ILE A 156 8.96 3.01 -7.20
N PRO A 157 8.86 1.83 -6.54
CA PRO A 157 9.96 0.87 -6.52
C PRO A 157 10.28 0.31 -7.90
N THR A 158 9.27 0.16 -8.76
CA THR A 158 9.47 -0.27 -10.15
C THR A 158 10.23 0.76 -10.99
N ALA A 159 10.31 2.02 -10.57
CA ALA A 159 11.04 3.07 -11.28
C ALA A 159 12.54 3.09 -10.92
N PHE A 160 12.92 2.78 -9.68
CA PHE A 160 14.33 2.82 -9.25
C PHE A 160 15.01 1.45 -9.22
N LEU A 161 14.25 0.34 -9.18
CA LEU A 161 14.82 -1.00 -9.26
C LEU A 161 15.29 -1.30 -10.69
N GLN A 162 16.55 -1.72 -10.84
CA GLN A 162 17.07 -2.14 -12.13
C GLN A 162 16.35 -3.40 -12.62
N ARG A 163 16.11 -3.51 -13.94
CA ARG A 163 15.39 -4.64 -14.55
C ARG A 163 15.96 -6.02 -14.17
N SER A 164 17.27 -6.12 -14.00
CA SER A 164 17.97 -7.35 -13.62
C SER A 164 17.65 -7.84 -12.21
N VAL A 165 17.26 -6.95 -11.29
CA VAL A 165 17.02 -7.25 -9.86
C VAL A 165 15.63 -6.88 -9.37
N ALA A 166 14.78 -6.34 -10.24
CA ALA A 166 13.44 -5.86 -9.89
C ALA A 166 12.59 -6.94 -9.23
N ALA A 167 12.62 -8.18 -9.74
CA ALA A 167 11.89 -9.30 -9.15
C ALA A 167 12.31 -9.56 -7.69
N ALA A 168 13.62 -9.61 -7.41
CA ALA A 168 14.13 -9.81 -6.07
C ALA A 168 13.74 -8.66 -5.11
N GLY A 169 13.81 -7.42 -5.58
CA GLY A 169 13.36 -6.25 -4.80
C GLY A 169 11.87 -6.27 -4.48
N ILE A 170 11.03 -6.60 -5.45
CA ILE A 170 9.58 -6.73 -5.27
C ILE A 170 9.26 -7.86 -4.28
N THR A 171 9.96 -9.00 -4.37
CA THR A 171 9.80 -10.09 -3.41
C THR A 171 10.18 -9.65 -2.00
N LEU A 172 11.32 -8.98 -1.83
CA LEU A 172 11.76 -8.49 -0.52
C LEU A 172 10.73 -7.52 0.09
N ILE A 173 10.25 -6.55 -0.70
CA ILE A 173 9.22 -5.59 -0.29
C ILE A 173 7.96 -6.32 0.17
N ASN A 174 7.49 -7.31 -0.61
CA ASN A 174 6.31 -8.09 -0.24
C ASN A 174 6.54 -8.94 1.01
N LEU A 175 7.71 -9.56 1.17
CA LEU A 175 8.02 -10.36 2.37
C LEU A 175 7.96 -9.50 3.63
N VAL A 176 8.62 -8.35 3.63
CA VAL A 176 8.60 -7.41 4.76
C VAL A 176 7.18 -6.89 5.00
N GLY A 177 6.45 -6.56 3.93
CA GLY A 177 5.06 -6.12 4.03
C GLY A 177 4.15 -7.15 4.70
N ASN A 178 4.25 -8.42 4.30
CA ASN A 178 3.47 -9.51 4.88
C ASN A 178 3.90 -9.83 6.32
N LEU A 179 5.18 -9.69 6.65
CA LEU A 179 5.66 -9.74 8.04
C LEU A 179 5.00 -8.66 8.90
N GLY A 180 4.90 -7.44 8.39
CA GLY A 180 4.12 -6.36 9.02
C GLY A 180 2.66 -6.74 9.21
N SER A 181 2.02 -7.28 8.16
CA SER A 181 0.64 -7.75 8.21
C SER A 181 0.40 -8.87 9.23
N LEU A 182 1.41 -9.70 9.51
CA LEU A 182 1.34 -10.73 10.54
C LEU A 182 1.48 -10.14 11.95
N LEU A 183 2.41 -9.21 12.13
CA LEU A 183 2.70 -8.59 13.42
C LEU A 183 1.66 -7.53 13.84
N GLY A 184 1.05 -6.83 12.87
CA GLY A 184 0.09 -5.76 13.12
C GLY A 184 -1.09 -6.19 13.98
N PRO A 185 -1.86 -7.23 13.58
CA PRO A 185 -2.96 -7.76 14.37
C PRO A 185 -2.52 -8.29 15.74
N TYR A 186 -1.32 -8.88 15.84
CA TYR A 186 -0.77 -9.34 17.11
C TYR A 186 -0.51 -8.19 18.08
N ILE A 187 0.11 -7.09 17.61
CA ILE A 187 0.36 -5.89 18.42
C ILE A 187 -0.97 -5.23 18.82
N ILE A 188 -1.93 -5.14 17.89
CA ILE A 188 -3.28 -4.65 18.19
C ILE A 188 -3.95 -5.52 19.26
N GLY A 189 -3.83 -6.84 19.17
CA GLY A 189 -4.32 -7.77 20.19
C GLY A 189 -3.69 -7.54 21.56
N LEU A 190 -2.38 -7.30 21.61
CA LEU A 190 -1.66 -6.94 22.84
C LEU A 190 -2.14 -5.60 23.45
N ILE A 191 -2.40 -4.60 22.61
CA ILE A 191 -2.98 -3.31 23.04
C ILE A 191 -4.36 -3.55 23.64
N ARG A 192 -5.22 -4.28 22.93
CA ARG A 192 -6.59 -4.62 23.37
C ARG A 192 -6.63 -5.50 24.62
N ALA A 193 -5.62 -6.33 24.86
CA ALA A 193 -5.53 -7.15 26.07
C ALA A 193 -5.17 -6.33 27.33
N ARG A 194 -4.64 -5.11 27.16
CA ARG A 194 -4.20 -4.23 28.25
C ARG A 194 -5.04 -2.97 28.40
N SER A 195 -5.84 -2.65 27.39
CA SER A 195 -6.70 -1.47 27.36
C SER A 195 -8.08 -1.80 26.85
N ASP A 196 -9.08 -1.34 27.59
CA ASP A 196 -10.49 -1.35 27.17
C ASP A 196 -10.79 -0.27 26.12
N SER A 197 -9.81 0.61 25.82
CA SER A 197 -9.96 1.68 24.84
C SER A 197 -9.97 1.13 23.40
N PHE A 198 -10.91 1.64 22.61
CA PHE A 198 -10.98 1.39 21.17
C PHE A 198 -10.14 2.36 20.36
N ALA A 199 -9.74 3.49 20.94
CA ALA A 199 -8.95 4.50 20.26
C ALA A 199 -7.47 4.09 20.14
N GLU A 200 -6.93 3.33 21.10
CA GLU A 200 -5.51 2.97 21.14
C GLU A 200 -5.02 2.15 19.93
N PRO A 201 -5.75 1.11 19.47
CA PRO A 201 -5.39 0.42 18.23
C PRO A 201 -5.40 1.35 17.00
N ILE A 202 -6.33 2.30 16.97
CA ILE A 202 -6.46 3.27 15.88
C ILE A 202 -5.26 4.23 15.91
N TRP A 203 -4.83 4.67 17.09
CA TRP A 203 -3.64 5.50 17.25
C TRP A 203 -2.37 4.77 16.82
N PHE A 204 -2.25 3.48 17.15
CA PHE A 204 -1.14 2.66 16.67
C PHE A 204 -1.12 2.59 15.14
N VAL A 205 -2.26 2.29 14.50
CA VAL A 205 -2.36 2.26 13.04
C VAL A 205 -2.05 3.62 12.42
N ALA A 206 -2.61 4.70 12.98
CA ALA A 206 -2.36 6.06 12.52
C ALA A 206 -0.88 6.44 12.65
N ALA A 207 -0.22 6.09 13.75
CA ALA A 207 1.21 6.34 13.94
C ALA A 207 2.08 5.58 12.93
N VAL A 208 1.73 4.32 12.64
CA VAL A 208 2.41 3.51 11.62
C VAL A 208 2.24 4.15 10.23
N MET A 209 1.02 4.54 9.85
CA MET A 209 0.77 5.22 8.58
C MET A 209 1.46 6.60 8.49
N ALA A 210 1.51 7.35 9.60
CA ALA A 210 2.21 8.62 9.71
C ALA A 210 3.71 8.43 9.45
N SER A 211 4.31 7.38 10.02
CA SER A 211 5.73 7.05 9.75
C SER A 211 5.95 6.76 8.26
N GLY A 212 5.03 6.04 7.60
CA GLY A 212 5.06 5.84 6.15
C GLY A 212 5.03 7.16 5.36
N ALA A 213 4.16 8.10 5.76
CA ALA A 213 4.03 9.42 5.14
C ALA A 213 5.32 10.27 5.30
N ILE A 214 5.98 10.16 6.46
CA ILE A 214 7.27 10.82 6.71
C ILE A 214 8.36 10.19 5.85
N LEU A 215 8.46 8.85 5.85
CA LEU A 215 9.49 8.12 5.09
C LEU A 215 9.40 8.39 3.59
N ILE A 216 8.21 8.41 3.01
CA ILE A 216 8.07 8.73 1.58
C ILE A 216 8.45 10.18 1.27
N SER A 217 8.18 11.11 2.19
CA SER A 217 8.60 12.51 2.05
C SER A 217 10.12 12.64 2.09
N LEU A 218 10.79 11.89 2.98
CA LEU A 218 12.26 11.83 3.04
C LEU A 218 12.86 11.23 1.77
N LEU A 219 12.27 10.13 1.27
CA LEU A 219 12.70 9.50 0.02
C LEU A 219 12.57 10.47 -1.18
N HIS A 220 11.47 11.22 -1.25
CA HIS A 220 11.24 12.23 -2.28
C HIS A 220 12.29 13.36 -2.25
N VAL A 221 12.65 13.84 -1.05
CA VAL A 221 13.68 14.88 -0.89
C VAL A 221 15.05 14.35 -1.30
N SER A 222 15.37 13.10 -0.95
CA SER A 222 16.62 12.44 -1.35
C SER A 222 16.76 12.35 -2.87
N GLU A 223 15.73 11.85 -3.56
CA GLU A 223 15.72 11.71 -5.02
C GLU A 223 15.80 13.07 -5.74
N ARG A 224 15.15 14.11 -5.20
CA ARG A 224 15.27 15.48 -5.73
C ARG A 224 16.66 16.08 -5.58
N ARG A 225 17.42 15.72 -4.54
CA ARG A 225 18.79 16.21 -4.34
C ARG A 225 19.76 15.56 -5.32
N LEU A 226 19.61 14.26 -5.58
CA LEU A 226 20.43 13.53 -6.55
C LEU A 226 20.26 14.06 -7.98
N THR A 227 19.03 14.40 -8.36
CA THR A 227 18.71 14.93 -9.71
C THR A 227 19.10 16.39 -9.92
N ARG A 228 19.31 17.19 -8.86
CA ARG A 228 19.75 18.60 -8.95
C ARG A 228 21.26 18.79 -8.85
N GLY A 229 22.01 17.75 -8.50
CA GLY A 229 23.47 17.77 -8.39
C GLY A 229 24.22 17.46 -9.69
N HIS A 230 23.49 17.22 -10.78
CA HIS A 230 23.97 17.06 -12.15
C HIS A 230 23.50 18.24 -13.00
#